data_AF-A0A3C1VGP2-F1
#
_entry.id   AF-A0A3C1VGP2-F1
#
_cell.length_a   1.000
_cell.length_b   1.000
_cell.length_c   1.000
_cell.angle_alpha   90.00
_cell.angle_beta   90.00
_cell.angle_gamma   90.00
#
_symmetry.space_group_name_H-M   'P 1'
#
loop_
_entity.id
_entity.type
_entity.pdbx_description
1 polymer ?
#
loop_
_entity_poly.entity_id
_entity_poly.type
_entity_poly.pdbx_seq_one_letter_code
_entity_poly.pdbx_strand_id
1 'polypeptide(L)'
;YITRNGRELQPTAKAFSLITLLRGLAIPQLCSPELTGEWEFKLNLMARGKLKRDEFMKEIADATRDIVAKAKSHESDTVPGDYGRLNVPCPKCGGEILENYKKFQCQKCDFALWKIVASRQLEISEVEELISKGVVGPLQGFRSKQGFPFAAIIKMNAEFKPEFDFGNDQNKDGEASAPIDFT
;
A
#
# COMPACT_ATOMS: atom_id res chain seq x y z
N TYR A 1 -5.02 0.97 8.85
CA TYR A 1 -4.12 2.06 8.41
C TYR A 1 -3.06 2.35 9.45
N ILE A 2 -3.41 2.38 10.73
CA ILE A 2 -2.45 2.51 11.83
C ILE A 2 -2.57 1.26 12.71
N THR A 3 -1.47 0.83 13.31
CA THR A 3 -1.40 -0.20 14.34
C THR A 3 -0.78 0.37 15.59
N ARG A 4 -1.25 -0.08 16.77
CA ARG A 4 -0.66 0.33 18.05
C ARG A 4 0.44 -0.67 18.43
N ASN A 5 1.63 -0.15 18.74
CA ASN A 5 2.74 -0.91 19.30
C ASN A 5 3.13 -0.30 20.65
N GLY A 6 2.64 -0.88 21.73
CA GLY A 6 2.77 -0.29 23.07
C GLY A 6 2.17 1.12 23.16
N ARG A 7 3.03 2.12 23.31
CA ARG A 7 2.67 3.55 23.40
C ARG A 7 2.76 4.27 22.06
N GLU A 8 3.20 3.60 21.00
CA GLU A 8 3.36 4.18 19.67
C GLU A 8 2.20 3.81 18.75
N LEU A 9 1.86 4.75 17.86
CA LEU A 9 0.97 4.51 16.73
C LEU A 9 1.84 4.44 15.46
N GLN A 10 1.87 3.28 14.85
CA GLN A 10 2.71 3.01 13.68
C GLN A 10 1.83 2.92 12.42
N PRO A 11 2.11 3.72 11.37
CA PRO A 11 1.42 3.62 10.10
C PRO A 11 1.78 2.30 9.40
N THR A 12 0.79 1.72 8.73
CA THR A 12 0.95 0.52 7.89
C THR A 12 1.41 0.89 6.48
N ALA A 13 1.98 -0.06 5.74
CA ALA A 13 2.28 0.09 4.31
C ALA A 13 1.07 0.59 3.51
N LYS A 14 -0.13 0.10 3.85
CA LYS A 14 -1.39 0.53 3.24
C LYS A 14 -1.70 2.02 3.49
N ALA A 15 -1.28 2.60 4.63
CA ALA A 15 -1.44 4.02 4.90
C ALA A 15 -0.52 4.87 4.04
N PHE A 16 0.76 4.49 3.91
CA PHE A 16 1.68 5.17 3.00
C PHE A 16 1.18 5.11 1.56
N SER A 17 0.74 3.93 1.11
CA SER A 17 0.14 3.74 -0.21
C SER A 17 -1.08 4.66 -0.42
N LEU A 18 -2.00 4.75 0.54
CA LEU A 18 -3.13 5.67 0.45
C LEU A 18 -2.70 7.14 0.30
N ILE A 19 -1.71 7.60 1.09
CA ILE A 19 -1.23 8.98 0.98
C ILE A 19 -0.53 9.23 -0.35
N THR A 20 0.27 8.29 -0.83
CA THR A 20 0.90 8.35 -2.17
C THR A 20 -0.15 8.46 -3.26
N LEU A 21 -1.25 7.69 -3.17
CA LEU A 21 -2.36 7.79 -4.11
C LEU A 21 -3.01 9.17 -4.10
N LEU A 22 -3.37 9.67 -2.93
CA LEU A 22 -4.06 10.97 -2.81
C LEU A 22 -3.19 12.11 -3.34
N ARG A 23 -1.87 12.04 -3.13
CA ARG A 23 -0.90 12.97 -3.72
C ARG A 23 -0.81 12.83 -5.23
N GLY A 24 -0.67 11.60 -5.74
CA GLY A 24 -0.57 11.31 -7.18
C GLY A 24 -1.81 11.74 -7.96
N LEU A 25 -3.01 11.60 -7.38
CA LEU A 25 -4.27 12.04 -7.97
C LEU A 25 -4.52 13.56 -7.84
N ALA A 26 -3.59 14.31 -7.24
CA ALA A 26 -3.76 15.74 -6.93
C ALA A 26 -5.04 16.03 -6.11
N ILE A 27 -5.26 15.21 -5.07
CA ILE A 27 -6.34 15.35 -4.08
C ILE A 27 -5.74 15.63 -2.70
N PRO A 28 -4.93 16.71 -2.52
CA PRO A 28 -4.33 17.01 -1.23
C PRO A 28 -5.38 17.41 -0.17
N GLN A 29 -6.54 17.87 -0.62
CA GLN A 29 -7.62 18.38 0.22
C GLN A 29 -8.14 17.34 1.23
N LEU A 30 -8.13 16.04 0.89
CA LEU A 30 -8.52 14.97 1.82
C LEU A 30 -7.49 14.65 2.91
N CYS A 31 -6.28 15.23 2.81
CA CYS A 31 -5.21 15.07 3.80
C CYS A 31 -4.76 16.41 4.39
N SER A 32 -5.43 17.51 4.04
CA SER A 32 -5.05 18.85 4.45
C SER A 32 -5.73 19.21 5.78
N PRO A 33 -4.96 19.58 6.82
CA PRO A 33 -5.53 20.12 8.05
C PRO A 33 -6.26 21.45 7.81
N GLU A 34 -5.85 22.22 6.79
CA GLU A 34 -6.48 23.50 6.43
C GLU A 34 -7.93 23.32 5.98
N LEU A 35 -8.22 22.34 5.11
CA LEU A 35 -9.61 22.05 4.71
C LEU A 35 -10.47 21.67 5.92
N THR A 36 -9.90 20.86 6.82
CA THR A 36 -10.58 20.46 8.06
C THR A 36 -10.93 21.69 8.90
N GLY A 37 -9.98 22.62 9.04
CA GLY A 37 -10.19 23.89 9.74
C GLY A 37 -11.26 24.77 9.10
N GLU A 38 -11.27 24.87 7.76
CA GLU A 38 -12.28 25.62 7.01
C GLU A 38 -13.68 25.06 7.23
N TRP A 39 -13.82 23.73 7.24
CA TRP A 39 -15.11 23.08 7.50
C TRP A 39 -15.60 23.34 8.92
N GLU A 40 -14.76 23.17 9.93
CA GLU A 40 -15.12 23.48 11.32
C GLU A 40 -15.53 24.95 11.49
N PHE A 41 -14.85 25.87 10.82
CA PHE A 41 -15.22 27.28 10.79
C PHE A 41 -16.61 27.50 10.17
N LYS A 42 -16.90 26.89 9.01
CA LYS A 42 -18.21 26.99 8.34
C LYS A 42 -19.34 26.35 9.14
N LEU A 43 -19.07 25.22 9.81
CA LEU A 43 -20.01 24.58 10.73
C LEU A 43 -20.36 25.52 11.89
N ASN A 44 -19.39 26.24 12.45
CA ASN A 44 -19.63 27.24 13.49
C ASN A 44 -20.44 28.44 12.99
N LEU A 45 -20.21 28.92 11.76
CA LEU A 45 -21.04 29.95 11.13
C LEU A 45 -22.48 29.50 10.96
N MET A 46 -22.71 28.26 10.53
CA MET A 46 -24.05 27.68 10.43
C MET A 46 -24.75 27.61 11.78
N ALA A 47 -24.05 27.16 12.83
CA ALA A 47 -24.59 27.10 14.19
C ALA A 47 -25.02 28.48 14.70
N ARG A 48 -24.38 29.55 14.23
CA ARG A 48 -24.72 30.96 14.54
C ARG A 48 -25.73 31.58 13.57
N GLY A 49 -26.28 30.81 12.63
CA GLY A 49 -27.22 31.30 11.61
C GLY A 49 -26.58 32.23 10.57
N LYS A 50 -25.25 32.28 10.47
CA LYS A 50 -24.49 33.14 9.56
C LYS A 50 -24.20 32.49 8.20
N LEU A 51 -24.43 31.19 8.08
CA LEU A 51 -24.29 30.42 6.84
C LEU A 51 -25.50 29.50 6.71
N LYS A 52 -26.09 29.41 5.50
CA LYS A 52 -27.20 28.50 5.25
C LYS A 52 -26.68 27.08 5.05
N ARG A 53 -27.40 26.09 5.57
CA ARG A 53 -27.07 24.67 5.40
C ARG A 53 -26.96 24.29 3.93
N ASP A 54 -27.87 24.77 3.08
CA ASP A 54 -27.90 24.40 1.66
C ASP A 54 -26.64 24.88 0.91
N GLU A 55 -26.12 26.05 1.29
CA GLU A 55 -24.88 26.59 0.73
C GLU A 55 -23.68 25.72 1.11
N PHE A 56 -23.56 25.35 2.39
CA PHE A 56 -22.52 24.44 2.86
C PHE A 56 -22.61 23.05 2.19
N MET A 57 -23.81 22.48 2.10
CA MET A 57 -23.99 21.17 1.46
C MET A 57 -23.70 21.19 -0.04
N LYS A 58 -23.95 22.32 -0.72
CA LYS A 58 -23.57 22.53 -2.12
C LYS A 58 -22.04 22.46 -2.27
N GLU A 59 -21.29 23.14 -1.42
CA GLU A 59 -19.82 23.08 -1.42
C GLU A 59 -19.30 21.65 -1.21
N ILE A 60 -19.86 20.90 -0.25
CA ILE A 60 -19.49 19.49 -0.02
C ILE A 60 -19.75 18.64 -1.27
N ALA A 61 -20.90 18.84 -1.92
CA ALA A 61 -21.25 18.12 -3.14
C ALA A 61 -20.31 18.49 -4.31
N ASP A 62 -19.95 19.76 -4.45
CA ASP A 62 -18.99 20.24 -5.45
C ASP A 62 -17.61 19.62 -5.23
N ALA A 63 -17.09 19.67 -3.99
CA ALA A 63 -15.81 19.07 -3.62
C ALA A 63 -15.79 17.55 -3.85
N THR A 64 -16.89 16.86 -3.50
CA THR A 64 -17.02 15.41 -3.73
C THR A 64 -17.00 15.08 -5.22
N ARG A 65 -17.69 15.88 -6.05
CA ARG A 65 -17.71 15.68 -7.51
C ARG A 65 -16.31 15.85 -8.12
N ASP A 66 -15.55 16.87 -7.70
CA ASP A 66 -14.16 17.06 -8.11
C ASP A 66 -13.27 15.85 -7.75
N ILE A 67 -13.36 15.39 -6.50
CA ILE A 67 -12.60 14.22 -6.02
C ILE A 67 -12.92 12.97 -6.84
N VAL A 68 -14.20 12.69 -7.09
CA VAL A 68 -14.62 11.53 -7.87
C VAL A 68 -14.17 11.64 -9.33
N ALA A 69 -14.22 12.84 -9.93
CA ALA A 69 -13.74 13.07 -11.29
C ALA A 69 -12.23 12.77 -11.40
N LYS A 70 -11.42 13.28 -10.47
CA LYS A 70 -9.98 13.00 -10.38
C LYS A 70 -9.69 11.52 -10.13
N ALA A 71 -10.46 10.86 -9.28
CA ALA A 71 -10.28 9.43 -9.03
C ALA A 71 -10.60 8.58 -10.27
N LYS A 72 -11.58 8.99 -11.10
CA LYS A 72 -11.97 8.28 -12.32
C LYS A 72 -11.03 8.54 -13.51
N SER A 73 -10.29 9.65 -13.52
CA SER A 73 -9.37 9.97 -14.61
C SER A 73 -8.09 9.15 -14.59
N HIS A 74 -7.87 8.34 -13.55
CA HIS A 74 -6.71 7.46 -13.44
C HIS A 74 -7.15 6.01 -13.25
N GLU A 75 -6.55 5.10 -14.02
CA GLU A 75 -6.61 3.69 -13.74
C GLU A 75 -5.62 3.32 -12.63
N SER A 76 -5.78 2.11 -12.07
CA SER A 76 -4.99 1.65 -10.91
C SER A 76 -3.47 1.72 -11.11
N ASP A 77 -3.01 1.61 -12.36
CA ASP A 77 -1.60 1.55 -12.73
C ASP A 77 -1.09 2.88 -13.33
N THR A 78 -1.97 3.89 -13.51
CA THR A 78 -1.64 5.19 -14.13
C THR A 78 -1.63 6.34 -13.13
N VAL A 79 -1.47 6.03 -11.85
CA VAL A 79 -1.30 7.04 -10.80
C VAL A 79 0.07 7.69 -11.02
N PRO A 80 0.17 9.01 -11.21
CA PRO A 80 1.45 9.69 -11.37
C PRO A 80 2.26 9.63 -10.08
N GLY A 81 3.56 9.42 -10.20
CA GLY A 81 4.50 9.41 -9.08
C GLY A 81 5.93 9.20 -9.55
N ASP A 82 6.87 9.56 -8.68
CA ASP A 82 8.27 9.18 -8.85
C ASP A 82 8.42 7.75 -8.34
N TYR A 83 8.43 6.80 -9.27
CA TYR A 83 8.58 5.37 -8.98
C TYR A 83 9.94 4.88 -9.45
N GLY A 84 10.51 3.94 -8.69
CA GLY A 84 11.82 3.40 -9.00
C GLY A 84 11.83 2.48 -10.22
N ARG A 85 13.04 2.09 -10.62
CA ARG A 85 13.28 0.99 -11.56
C ARG A 85 14.08 -0.10 -10.85
N LEU A 86 13.87 -1.34 -11.27
CA LEU A 86 14.71 -2.44 -10.81
C LEU A 86 15.93 -2.55 -11.73
N ASN A 87 17.08 -2.87 -11.14
CA ASN A 87 18.34 -3.08 -11.86
C ASN A 87 18.51 -4.53 -12.32
N VAL A 88 17.50 -5.39 -12.11
CA VAL A 88 17.50 -6.80 -12.53
C VAL A 88 16.57 -7.01 -13.73
N PRO A 89 16.94 -7.88 -14.68
CA PRO A 89 16.09 -8.17 -15.83
C PRO A 89 14.89 -9.02 -15.43
N CYS A 90 13.80 -8.90 -16.19
CA CYS A 90 12.60 -9.71 -15.95
C CYS A 90 12.90 -11.21 -16.09
N PRO A 91 12.48 -12.05 -15.13
CA PRO A 91 12.79 -13.48 -15.16
C PRO A 91 12.03 -14.24 -16.27
N LYS A 92 10.93 -13.67 -16.81
CA LYS A 92 10.17 -14.26 -17.92
C LYS A 92 10.74 -13.93 -19.30
N CYS A 93 11.19 -12.69 -19.52
CA CYS A 93 11.49 -12.19 -20.87
C CYS A 93 12.79 -11.37 -20.99
N GLY A 94 13.50 -11.12 -19.89
CA GLY A 94 14.71 -10.29 -19.85
C GLY A 94 14.47 -8.78 -20.01
N GLY A 95 13.22 -8.32 -20.03
CA GLY A 95 12.86 -6.90 -20.15
C GLY A 95 13.10 -6.09 -18.87
N GLU A 96 12.98 -4.77 -18.99
CA GLU A 96 13.06 -3.85 -17.85
C GLU A 96 11.79 -3.94 -16.98
N ILE A 97 11.97 -3.85 -15.67
CA ILE A 97 10.89 -3.80 -14.68
C ILE A 97 10.87 -2.42 -14.04
N LEU A 98 9.73 -1.75 -14.15
CA LEU A 98 9.48 -0.47 -13.51
C LEU A 98 8.53 -0.66 -12.34
N GLU A 99 8.77 0.11 -11.29
CA GLU A 99 7.81 0.26 -10.22
C GLU A 99 6.66 1.18 -10.68
N ASN A 100 5.46 0.86 -10.24
CA ASN A 100 4.31 1.74 -10.29
C ASN A 100 3.67 1.83 -8.91
N TYR A 101 2.51 2.48 -8.82
CA TYR A 101 1.81 2.67 -7.55
C TYR A 101 1.54 1.37 -6.76
N LYS A 102 1.27 0.26 -7.44
CA LYS A 102 0.83 -1.01 -6.82
C LYS A 102 1.81 -2.17 -6.98
N LYS A 103 2.63 -2.14 -8.02
CA LYS A 103 3.36 -3.30 -8.52
C LYS A 103 4.73 -2.92 -9.06
N PHE A 104 5.59 -3.91 -9.11
CA PHE A 104 6.75 -3.95 -9.99
C PHE A 104 6.32 -4.68 -11.26
N GLN A 105 6.32 -4.00 -12.40
CA GLN A 105 5.75 -4.50 -13.64
C GLN A 105 6.77 -4.46 -14.78
N CYS A 106 6.90 -5.58 -15.48
CA CYS A 106 7.70 -5.64 -16.69
C CYS A 106 7.04 -4.84 -17.82
N GLN A 107 7.85 -4.10 -18.58
CA GLN A 107 7.36 -3.30 -19.69
C GLN A 107 7.15 -4.10 -20.99
N LYS A 108 7.62 -5.36 -21.05
CA LYS A 108 7.56 -6.20 -22.26
C LYS A 108 6.63 -7.41 -22.16
N CYS A 109 6.29 -7.87 -20.96
CA CYS A 109 5.46 -9.05 -20.76
C CYS A 109 4.47 -8.85 -19.59
N ASP A 110 3.71 -9.90 -19.27
CA ASP A 110 2.68 -9.91 -18.22
C ASP A 110 3.22 -10.08 -16.78
N PHE A 111 4.54 -10.08 -16.59
CA PHE A 111 5.14 -10.23 -15.27
C PHE A 111 4.85 -9.01 -14.40
N ALA A 112 4.24 -9.26 -13.23
CA ALA A 112 4.03 -8.23 -12.23
C ALA A 112 4.07 -8.81 -10.81
N LEU A 113 4.69 -8.08 -9.89
CA LEU A 113 4.73 -8.39 -8.46
C LEU A 113 4.07 -7.29 -7.65
N TRP A 114 3.20 -7.64 -6.71
CA TRP A 114 2.59 -6.66 -5.82
C TRP A 114 3.62 -6.07 -4.86
N LYS A 115 3.58 -4.74 -4.71
CA LYS A 115 4.47 -4.00 -3.81
C LYS A 115 4.17 -4.26 -2.34
N ILE A 116 2.91 -4.50 -2.00
CA ILE A 116 2.47 -4.78 -0.62
C ILE A 116 2.00 -6.23 -0.50
N VAL A 117 2.64 -7.00 0.37
CA VAL A 117 2.33 -8.40 0.66
C VAL A 117 2.15 -8.56 2.18
N ALA A 118 1.03 -9.18 2.60
CA ALA A 118 0.70 -9.40 4.02
C ALA A 118 0.91 -8.16 4.93
N SER A 119 0.43 -7.00 4.47
CA SER A 119 0.53 -5.69 5.16
C SER A 119 1.94 -5.08 5.24
N ARG A 120 2.94 -5.68 4.61
CA ARG A 120 4.31 -5.18 4.49
C ARG A 120 4.57 -4.70 3.06
N GLN A 121 5.24 -3.57 2.90
CA GLN A 121 5.75 -3.12 1.61
C GLN A 121 7.10 -3.76 1.36
N LEU A 122 7.34 -4.32 0.18
CA LEU A 122 8.66 -4.84 -0.22
C LEU A 122 9.53 -3.69 -0.74
N GLU A 123 10.81 -3.70 -0.36
CA GLU A 123 11.81 -2.76 -0.85
C GLU A 123 12.35 -3.21 -2.21
N ILE A 124 12.87 -2.25 -3.00
CA ILE A 124 13.41 -2.54 -4.34
C ILE A 124 14.50 -3.62 -4.26
N SER A 125 15.42 -3.51 -3.31
CA SER A 125 16.51 -4.48 -3.12
C SER A 125 15.99 -5.89 -2.79
N GLU A 126 14.91 -6.01 -2.01
CA GLU A 126 14.30 -7.30 -1.65
C GLU A 126 13.66 -7.96 -2.87
N VAL A 127 13.05 -7.15 -3.74
CA VAL A 127 12.42 -7.64 -4.99
C VAL A 127 13.49 -8.02 -6.01
N GLU A 128 14.57 -7.23 -6.11
CA GLU A 128 15.74 -7.55 -6.93
C GLU A 128 16.37 -8.87 -6.50
N GLU A 129 16.52 -9.09 -5.19
CA GLU A 129 17.01 -10.34 -4.62
C GLU A 129 16.07 -11.51 -4.94
N LEU A 130 14.76 -11.34 -4.72
CA LEU A 130 13.75 -12.35 -5.01
C LEU A 130 13.75 -12.76 -6.49
N ILE A 131 13.92 -11.81 -7.42
CA ILE A 131 13.97 -12.10 -8.86
C ILE A 131 15.28 -12.81 -9.22
N SER A 132 16.40 -12.39 -8.64
CA SER A 132 17.72 -12.91 -9.01
C SER A 132 17.99 -14.30 -8.42
N LYS A 133 17.64 -14.51 -7.16
CA LYS A 133 17.90 -15.75 -6.41
C LYS A 133 16.71 -16.70 -6.38
N GLY A 134 15.52 -16.22 -6.73
CA GLY A 134 14.26 -16.95 -6.57
C GLY A 134 13.77 -17.01 -5.12
N VAL A 135 14.48 -16.38 -4.18
CA VAL A 135 14.16 -16.41 -2.75
C VAL A 135 14.70 -15.15 -2.06
N VAL A 136 13.96 -14.62 -1.08
CA VAL A 136 14.38 -13.51 -0.21
C VAL A 136 13.88 -13.73 1.22
N GLY A 137 14.73 -13.43 2.21
CA GLY A 137 14.38 -13.48 3.63
C GLY A 137 15.35 -14.28 4.49
N PRO A 138 15.00 -14.56 5.76
CA PRO A 138 13.70 -14.27 6.38
C PRO A 138 13.45 -12.77 6.54
N LEU A 139 12.29 -12.30 6.07
CA LEU A 139 11.85 -10.91 6.23
C LEU A 139 10.90 -10.80 7.41
N GLN A 140 11.04 -9.72 8.17
CA GLN A 140 10.17 -9.39 9.29
C GLN A 140 9.10 -8.35 8.89
N GLY A 141 8.07 -8.20 9.72
CA GLY A 141 7.07 -7.15 9.56
C GLY A 141 5.81 -7.56 8.76
N PHE A 142 5.67 -8.85 8.42
CA PHE A 142 4.41 -9.36 7.91
C PHE A 142 3.36 -9.47 9.01
N ARG A 143 2.09 -9.41 8.63
CA ARG A 143 0.96 -9.61 9.54
C ARG A 143 -0.06 -10.58 8.97
N SER A 144 -0.52 -11.50 9.80
CA SER A 144 -1.56 -12.48 9.44
C SER A 144 -2.91 -11.80 9.21
N LYS A 145 -3.92 -12.56 8.75
CA LYS A 145 -5.29 -12.05 8.65
C LYS A 145 -5.84 -11.59 10.00
N GLN A 146 -5.43 -12.23 11.10
CA GLN A 146 -5.77 -11.87 12.47
C GLN A 146 -4.91 -10.72 13.02
N GLY A 147 -3.92 -10.24 12.25
CA GLY A 147 -3.07 -9.10 12.60
C GLY A 147 -1.80 -9.44 13.38
N PHE A 148 -1.56 -10.72 13.69
CA PHE A 148 -0.35 -11.15 14.40
C PHE A 148 0.89 -10.99 13.54
N PRO A 149 2.00 -10.45 14.09
CA PRO A 149 3.24 -10.32 13.35
C PRO A 149 3.85 -11.70 13.10
N PHE A 150 4.47 -11.89 11.95
CA PHE A 150 5.29 -13.06 11.65
C PHE A 150 6.47 -12.70 10.75
N ALA A 151 7.51 -13.53 10.78
CA ALA A 151 8.61 -13.49 9.82
C ALA A 151 8.44 -14.63 8.81
N ALA A 152 8.83 -14.40 7.57
CA ALA A 152 8.73 -15.41 6.53
C ALA A 152 9.81 -15.22 5.45
N ILE A 153 10.16 -16.32 4.80
CA ILE A 153 10.91 -16.30 3.54
C ILE A 153 9.87 -16.19 2.41
N ILE A 154 10.17 -15.38 1.39
CA ILE A 154 9.38 -15.34 0.16
C ILE A 154 10.17 -16.07 -0.91
N LYS A 155 9.52 -17.04 -1.57
CA LYS A 155 10.09 -17.80 -2.68
C LYS A 155 9.27 -17.58 -3.94
N MET A 156 9.95 -17.56 -5.09
CA MET A 156 9.31 -17.51 -6.39
C MET A 156 8.88 -18.93 -6.81
N ASN A 157 7.61 -19.12 -7.12
CA ASN A 157 7.10 -20.39 -7.63
C ASN A 157 7.35 -20.55 -9.14
N ALA A 158 6.99 -21.70 -9.71
CA ALA A 158 7.18 -22.01 -11.13
C ALA A 158 6.39 -21.08 -12.09
N GLU A 159 5.34 -20.41 -11.60
CA GLU A 159 4.55 -19.43 -12.35
C GLU A 159 5.08 -17.99 -12.20
N PHE A 160 6.22 -17.81 -11.54
CA PHE A 160 6.79 -16.51 -11.18
C PHE A 160 5.88 -15.67 -10.27
N LYS A 161 5.18 -16.34 -9.34
CA LYS A 161 4.43 -15.70 -8.25
C LYS A 161 5.16 -15.87 -6.91
N PRO A 162 5.13 -14.86 -6.03
CA PRO A 162 5.73 -14.94 -4.71
C PRO A 162 4.85 -15.76 -3.76
N GLU A 163 5.43 -16.74 -3.09
CA GLU A 163 4.79 -17.56 -2.06
C GLU A 163 5.59 -17.51 -0.77
N PHE A 164 4.90 -17.60 0.37
CA PHE A 164 5.57 -17.71 1.66
C PHE A 164 6.08 -19.13 1.85
N ASP A 165 7.37 -19.24 2.13
CA ASP A 165 8.02 -20.46 2.57
C ASP A 165 8.23 -20.39 4.08
N PHE A 166 7.47 -21.21 4.80
CA PHE A 166 7.55 -21.35 6.26
C PHE A 166 8.43 -22.54 6.67
N GLY A 167 9.08 -23.22 5.72
CA GLY A 167 9.97 -24.35 5.99
C GLY A 167 9.30 -25.63 6.47
N ASN A 168 7.95 -25.70 6.50
CA ASN A 168 7.21 -26.85 7.03
C ASN A 168 6.32 -27.53 5.99
N ASP A 169 6.82 -28.65 5.44
CA ASP A 169 6.03 -29.66 4.75
C ASP A 169 5.48 -30.74 5.72
N GLN A 170 5.43 -30.44 7.04
CA GLN A 170 4.75 -31.27 8.05
C GLN A 170 4.11 -30.40 9.12
N ASN A 171 2.83 -30.07 8.93
CA ASN A 171 1.77 -30.26 9.92
C ASN A 171 0.49 -29.57 9.41
N LYS A 172 -0.32 -30.36 8.69
CA LYS A 172 -1.77 -30.24 8.82
C LYS A 172 -2.08 -30.58 10.27
N ASP A 173 -2.34 -29.57 11.08
CA ASP A 173 -3.39 -29.50 12.09
C ASP A 173 -3.13 -28.29 12.99
N GLY A 174 -4.20 -27.58 13.32
CA GLY A 174 -4.14 -26.27 13.96
C GLY A 174 -3.58 -26.29 15.37
N GLU A 175 -2.26 -26.24 15.49
CA GLU A 175 -1.57 -25.88 16.72
C GLU A 175 -0.57 -24.76 16.48
N ALA A 176 -0.64 -23.77 17.37
CA ALA A 176 0.17 -22.57 17.35
C ALA A 176 1.66 -22.93 17.22
N SER A 177 2.26 -22.58 16.08
CA SER A 177 3.70 -22.60 15.92
C SER A 177 4.31 -21.71 17.01
N ALA A 178 5.13 -22.31 17.86
CA ALA A 178 5.81 -21.68 18.99
C ALA A 178 6.51 -20.38 18.57
N PRO A 179 6.61 -19.39 19.49
CA PRO A 179 7.25 -18.12 19.18
C PRO A 179 8.71 -18.39 18.79
N ILE A 180 9.07 -17.96 17.58
CA ILE A 180 10.47 -17.88 17.17
C ILE A 180 11.09 -16.76 18.01
N ASP A 181 12.09 -17.12 18.80
CA ASP A 181 12.85 -16.22 19.65
C ASP A 181 13.72 -15.29 18.79
N PHE A 182 13.57 -13.99 18.99
CA PHE A 182 14.31 -12.93 18.30
C PHE A 182 15.05 -12.11 19.36
N THR A 183 16.20 -12.63 19.81
CA THR A 183 17.22 -11.78 20.44
C THR A 183 17.95 -10.99 19.37
#